data_AF-A0A2N1W8U6-F1
#
_entry.id   AF-A0A2N1W8U6-F1
#
_cell.length_a   1.000
_cell.length_b   1.000
_cell.length_c   1.000
_cell.angle_alpha   90.00
_cell.angle_beta   90.00
_cell.angle_gamma   90.00
#
_symmetry.space_group_name_H-M   'P 1'
#
loop_
_entity.id
_entity.type
_entity.pdbx_description
1 polymer ?
#
loop_
_entity_poly.entity_id
_entity_poly.type
_entity_poly.pdbx_seq_one_letter_code
_entity_poly.pdbx_strand_id
1 'polypeptide(L)'
;MHALTARAIADLVGGTVTGPDDVVLCRIRSLERAGVDALAPCLGERWSASLAESTAGAVLLPPSLASAPGPRTRIVVSDPAAALALAGAALHSTPPPQAGIHPSAILGASLSIGQNVAIAAGVVVGD
;
A
#
# COMPACT_ATOMS: atom_id res chain seq x y z
N MET A 1 7.28 -10.37 -5.47
CA MET A 1 6.78 -8.99 -5.61
C MET A 1 5.65 -9.03 -6.63
N HIS A 2 4.45 -8.55 -6.29
CA HIS A 2 3.32 -8.46 -7.22
C HIS A 2 3.29 -7.06 -7.82
N ALA A 3 3.07 -7.00 -9.14
CA ALA A 3 2.83 -5.75 -9.86
C ALA A 3 1.34 -5.68 -10.21
N LEU A 4 0.71 -4.55 -9.91
CA LEU A 4 -0.71 -4.31 -10.18
C LEU A 4 -0.89 -3.07 -11.03
N THR A 5 -1.87 -3.08 -11.93
CA THR A 5 -2.19 -1.87 -12.70
C THR A 5 -2.94 -0.87 -11.83
N ALA A 6 -2.87 0.41 -12.18
CA ALA A 6 -3.64 1.46 -11.51
C ALA A 6 -5.13 1.12 -11.45
N ARG A 7 -5.69 0.55 -12.52
CA ARG A 7 -7.07 0.02 -12.54
C ARG A 7 -7.33 -1.03 -11.47
N ALA A 8 -6.49 -2.07 -11.40
CA ALA A 8 -6.67 -3.14 -10.43
C ALA A 8 -6.59 -2.63 -8.98
N ILE A 9 -5.73 -1.65 -8.73
CA ILE A 9 -5.66 -0.99 -7.43
C ILE A 9 -6.96 -0.21 -7.16
N ALA A 10 -7.47 0.53 -8.15
CA ALA A 10 -8.73 1.26 -8.04
C ALA A 10 -9.91 0.34 -7.70
N ASP A 11 -10.07 -0.76 -8.43
CA ASP A 11 -11.10 -1.76 -8.19
C ASP A 11 -10.98 -2.36 -6.78
N LEU A 12 -9.75 -2.62 -6.32
CA LEU A 12 -9.49 -3.18 -4.99
C LEU A 12 -9.84 -2.21 -3.86
N VAL A 13 -9.58 -0.92 -4.03
CA VAL A 13 -9.85 0.10 -3.02
C VAL A 13 -11.23 0.74 -3.16
N GLY A 14 -12.03 0.34 -4.15
CA GLY A 14 -13.32 0.96 -4.47
C GLY A 14 -13.17 2.42 -4.93
N GLY A 15 -12.04 2.75 -5.55
CA GLY A 15 -11.71 4.09 -6.05
C GLY A 15 -11.96 4.25 -7.55
N THR A 16 -11.97 5.49 -8.00
CA THR A 16 -12.11 5.83 -9.42
C THR A 16 -10.75 6.25 -9.98
N VAL A 17 -10.29 5.54 -11.02
CA VAL A 17 -9.10 5.98 -11.77
C VAL A 17 -9.46 7.10 -12.74
N THR A 18 -8.61 8.13 -12.76
CA THR A 18 -8.59 9.20 -13.75
C THR A 18 -7.23 9.22 -14.42
N GLY A 19 -7.21 9.25 -15.75
CA GLY A 19 -5.98 9.18 -16.55
C GLY A 19 -5.64 7.76 -17.00
N PRO A 20 -4.37 7.49 -17.36
CA PRO A 20 -3.92 6.17 -17.82
C PRO A 20 -4.08 5.11 -16.73
N ASP A 21 -4.90 4.09 -16.97
CA ASP A 21 -5.28 3.05 -16.01
C ASP A 21 -4.43 1.77 -16.14
N ASP A 22 -3.61 1.71 -17.18
CA ASP A 22 -2.69 0.64 -17.57
C ASP A 22 -1.30 0.75 -16.89
N VAL A 23 -1.05 1.80 -16.12
CA VAL A 23 0.22 2.01 -15.42
C VAL A 23 0.47 0.88 -14.42
N VAL A 24 1.60 0.20 -14.58
CA VAL A 24 2.03 -0.91 -13.71
C VAL A 24 2.74 -0.35 -12.49
N LEU A 25 2.20 -0.68 -11.32
CA LEU A 25 2.66 -0.22 -10.01
C LEU A 25 3.17 -1.44 -9.24
N CYS A 26 4.44 -1.41 -8.87
CA CYS A 26 5.13 -2.52 -8.22
C CYS A 26 5.38 -2.26 -6.74
N ARG A 27 5.26 -1.01 -6.30
CA ARG A 27 5.65 -0.57 -4.96
C ARG A 27 4.84 0.64 -4.53
N ILE A 28 4.83 0.88 -3.22
CA ILE A 28 4.29 2.10 -2.62
C ILE A 28 5.45 2.96 -2.11
N ARG A 29 5.40 4.26 -2.41
CA ARG A 29 6.40 5.26 -1.99
C ARG A 29 5.73 6.57 -1.65
N SER A 30 6.31 7.35 -0.76
CA SER A 30 5.88 8.74 -0.50
C SER A 30 5.98 9.59 -1.76
N LEU A 31 5.15 10.63 -1.89
CA LEU A 31 5.09 11.53 -3.06
C LEU A 31 6.48 12.04 -3.52
N GLU A 32 7.37 12.36 -2.57
CA GLU A 32 8.72 12.88 -2.82
C GLU A 32 9.70 11.82 -3.39
N ARG A 33 9.46 10.53 -3.12
CA ARG A 33 10.37 9.42 -3.51
C ARG A 33 9.72 8.46 -4.50
N ALA A 34 8.48 8.74 -4.89
CA ALA A 34 7.74 7.93 -5.83
C ALA A 34 8.22 8.21 -7.24
N GLY A 35 8.63 7.15 -7.93
CA GLY A 35 8.91 7.17 -9.36
C GLY A 35 7.74 6.59 -10.16
N VAL A 36 7.96 6.44 -11.45
CA VAL A 36 6.95 6.02 -12.45
C VAL A 36 6.36 4.63 -12.22
N ASP A 37 7.00 3.79 -11.41
CA ASP A 37 6.55 2.43 -11.06
C ASP A 37 5.96 2.33 -9.64
N ALA A 38 5.76 3.47 -8.98
CA ALA A 38 5.30 3.55 -7.61
C ALA A 38 3.93 4.23 -7.47
N LEU A 39 3.11 3.67 -6.58
CA LEU A 39 1.88 4.30 -6.09
C LEU A 39 2.24 5.24 -4.93
N ALA A 40 1.82 6.51 -5.04
CA ALA A 40 2.05 7.50 -4.00
C ALA A 40 0.74 7.93 -3.32
N PRO A 41 0.59 7.73 -1.99
CA PRO A 41 -0.56 8.23 -1.27
C PRO A 41 -0.43 9.71 -0.93
N CYS A 42 -1.51 10.45 -1.18
CA CYS A 42 -1.71 11.83 -0.76
C CYS A 42 -2.91 11.84 0.21
N LEU A 43 -2.64 11.84 1.52
CA LEU A 43 -3.70 11.68 2.53
C LEU A 43 -4.42 13.00 2.87
N GLY A 44 -4.17 14.10 2.13
CA GLY A 44 -4.71 15.41 2.47
C GLY A 44 -4.00 16.61 1.81
N GLU A 45 -4.61 17.79 1.96
CA GLU A 45 -4.21 19.00 1.21
C GLU A 45 -2.84 19.54 1.57
N ARG A 46 -2.33 19.24 2.76
CA ARG A 46 -0.98 19.62 3.20
C ARG A 46 0.14 19.09 2.29
N TRP A 47 -0.15 18.05 1.50
CA TRP A 47 0.79 17.45 0.56
C TRP A 47 0.55 17.87 -0.90
N SER A 48 -0.30 18.87 -1.14
CA SER A 48 -0.56 19.40 -2.48
C SER A 48 0.71 19.92 -3.19
N ALA A 49 1.63 20.54 -2.45
CA ALA A 49 2.93 20.96 -2.98
C ALA A 49 3.76 19.73 -3.42
N SER A 50 3.91 18.73 -2.55
CA SER A 50 4.61 17.49 -2.88
C SER A 50 3.92 16.70 -4.01
N LEU A 51 2.59 16.80 -4.14
CA LEU A 51 1.82 16.19 -5.21
C LEU A 51 2.15 16.84 -6.56
N ALA A 52 2.30 18.16 -6.60
CA ALA A 52 2.65 18.90 -7.81
C ALA A 52 4.03 18.51 -8.35
N GLU A 53 4.99 18.24 -7.46
CA GLU A 53 6.37 17.88 -7.81
C GLU A 53 6.57 16.36 -7.95
N SER A 54 5.58 15.54 -7.62
CA SER A 54 5.71 14.09 -7.63
C SER A 54 5.83 13.52 -9.04
N THR A 55 6.71 12.53 -9.21
CA THR A 55 6.87 11.75 -10.45
C THR A 55 6.30 10.34 -10.33
N ALA A 56 5.38 10.15 -9.37
CA ALA A 56 4.71 8.87 -9.14
C ALA A 56 4.00 8.36 -10.40
N GLY A 57 4.05 7.05 -10.62
CA GLY A 57 3.29 6.39 -11.69
C GLY A 57 1.78 6.57 -11.51
N ALA A 58 1.32 6.50 -10.26
CA ALA A 58 -0.05 6.80 -9.89
C ALA A 58 -0.10 7.44 -8.50
N VAL A 59 -1.12 8.25 -8.26
CA VAL A 59 -1.37 8.87 -6.97
C VAL A 59 -2.72 8.44 -6.40
N LEU A 60 -2.74 8.11 -5.12
CA LEU A 60 -3.96 7.81 -4.38
C LEU A 60 -4.36 9.03 -3.57
N LEU A 61 -5.51 9.63 -3.83
CA LEU A 61 -5.88 10.93 -3.27
C LEU A 61 -7.38 11.10 -3.02
N PRO A 62 -7.79 12.01 -2.12
CA PRO A 62 -9.19 12.34 -1.91
C PRO A 62 -9.76 13.18 -3.06
N PRO A 63 -11.08 13.19 -3.27
CA PRO A 63 -11.73 13.96 -4.34
C PRO A 63 -11.42 15.46 -4.28
N SER A 64 -11.18 16.02 -3.10
CA SER A 64 -10.77 17.43 -2.93
C SER A 64 -9.46 17.79 -3.66
N LEU A 65 -8.60 16.80 -3.90
CA LEU A 65 -7.31 16.98 -4.60
C LEU A 65 -7.33 16.44 -6.03
N ALA A 66 -8.49 15.99 -6.53
CA ALA A 66 -8.60 15.40 -7.88
C ALA A 66 -8.19 16.37 -8.99
N SER A 67 -8.30 17.68 -8.76
CA SER A 67 -7.91 18.74 -9.71
C SER A 67 -6.53 19.35 -9.44
N ALA A 68 -5.81 18.91 -8.42
CA ALA A 68 -4.49 19.45 -8.10
C ALA A 68 -3.46 19.16 -9.21
N PRO A 69 -2.43 20.00 -9.41
CA PRO A 69 -1.33 19.67 -10.32
C PRO A 69 -0.56 18.44 -9.83
N GLY A 70 0.05 17.69 -10.76
CA GLY A 70 0.81 16.48 -10.45
C GLY A 70 0.58 15.34 -11.43
N PRO A 71 0.82 14.08 -11.01
CA PRO A 71 0.76 12.90 -11.87
C PRO A 71 -0.56 12.73 -12.63
N ARG A 72 -0.46 12.16 -13.84
CA ARG A 72 -1.60 11.97 -14.75
C ARG A 72 -2.56 10.90 -14.26
N THR A 73 -2.03 9.79 -13.74
CA THR A 73 -2.83 8.68 -13.23
C THR A 73 -3.18 8.92 -11.77
N ARG A 74 -4.48 8.99 -11.48
CA ARG A 74 -5.01 9.34 -10.17
C ARG A 74 -6.05 8.34 -9.76
N ILE A 75 -5.96 7.84 -8.55
CA ILE A 75 -6.93 6.95 -7.93
C ILE A 75 -7.65 7.78 -6.86
N VAL A 76 -8.87 8.21 -7.19
CA VAL A 76 -9.69 9.05 -6.33
C VAL A 76 -10.50 8.16 -5.40
N VAL A 77 -10.33 8.36 -4.10
CA VAL A 77 -10.98 7.55 -3.04
C VAL A 77 -11.51 8.46 -1.94
N SER A 78 -12.61 8.06 -1.30
CA SER A 78 -13.17 8.81 -0.17
C SER A 78 -12.24 8.79 1.04
N ASP A 79 -11.57 7.66 1.29
CA ASP A 79 -10.61 7.49 2.38
C ASP A 79 -9.24 7.01 1.84
N PRO A 80 -8.29 7.93 1.61
CA PRO A 80 -6.97 7.58 1.10
C PRO A 80 -6.12 6.79 2.12
N ALA A 81 -6.40 6.86 3.43
CA ALA A 81 -5.65 6.09 4.42
C ALA A 81 -6.06 4.62 4.41
N ALA A 82 -7.37 4.34 4.37
CA ALA A 82 -7.88 2.97 4.25
C ALA A 82 -7.47 2.34 2.90
N ALA A 83 -7.60 3.08 1.81
CA ALA A 83 -7.20 2.61 0.49
C ALA A 83 -5.69 2.32 0.39
N LEU A 84 -4.85 3.12 1.05
CA LEU A 84 -3.41 2.85 1.16
C LEU A 84 -3.12 1.51 1.87
N ALA A 85 -3.83 1.21 2.96
CA ALA A 85 -3.66 -0.06 3.69
C ALA A 85 -4.02 -1.26 2.80
N LEU A 86 -5.13 -1.16 2.06
CA LEU A 86 -5.59 -2.20 1.13
C LEU A 86 -4.62 -2.39 -0.04
N ALA A 87 -4.20 -1.30 -0.70
CA ALA A 87 -3.22 -1.34 -1.78
C ALA A 87 -1.87 -1.89 -1.30
N GLY A 88 -1.46 -1.54 -0.07
CA GLY A 88 -0.26 -2.02 0.59
C GLY A 88 -0.28 -3.53 0.81
N ALA A 89 -1.39 -4.07 1.31
CA ALA A 89 -1.56 -5.51 1.49
C ALA A 89 -1.50 -6.27 0.16
N ALA A 90 -2.07 -5.71 -0.91
CA ALA A 90 -2.06 -6.32 -2.23
C ALA A 90 -0.66 -6.31 -2.87
N LEU A 91 0.04 -5.16 -2.84
CA LEU A 91 1.38 -5.01 -3.42
C LEU A 91 2.48 -5.69 -2.59
N HIS A 92 2.29 -5.75 -1.27
CA HIS A 92 3.22 -6.36 -0.31
C HIS A 92 2.76 -7.74 0.16
N SER A 93 1.94 -8.46 -0.63
CA SER A 93 1.61 -9.85 -0.33
C SER A 93 2.89 -10.70 -0.30
N THR A 94 3.45 -10.82 0.90
CA THR A 94 4.45 -11.80 1.31
C THR A 94 3.85 -13.17 0.98
N PRO A 95 4.58 -14.07 0.29
CA PRO A 95 4.09 -15.43 0.13
C PRO A 95 3.77 -15.97 1.53
N PRO A 96 2.64 -16.68 1.74
CA PRO A 96 2.32 -17.21 3.06
C PRO A 96 3.54 -17.98 3.57
N PRO A 97 3.94 -17.83 4.85
CA PRO A 97 5.02 -18.62 5.39
C PRO A 97 4.64 -20.07 5.14
N GLN A 98 5.48 -20.77 4.39
CA GLN A 98 5.30 -22.18 4.12
C GLN A 98 5.19 -22.84 5.50
N ALA A 99 4.03 -23.41 5.82
CA ALA A 99 3.80 -24.03 7.12
C ALA A 99 4.85 -25.12 7.32
N GLY A 100 5.80 -24.85 8.20
CA GLY A 100 6.90 -25.74 8.52
C GLY A 100 7.32 -25.48 9.96
N ILE A 101 6.89 -26.36 10.85
CA ILE A 101 7.41 -26.38 12.22
C ILE A 101 8.87 -26.83 12.09
N HIS A 102 9.82 -25.94 12.40
CA HIS A 102 11.21 -26.35 12.52
C HIS A 102 11.32 -27.35 13.69
N PRO A 103 11.95 -28.53 13.52
CA PRO A 103 11.96 -29.60 14.53
C PRO A 103 12.70 -29.25 15.84
N SER A 104 13.21 -28.03 15.97
CA SER A 104 13.86 -27.51 17.19
C SER A 104 12.97 -26.54 18.00
N ALA A 105 11.73 -26.27 17.59
CA ALA A 105 10.85 -25.35 18.29
C ALA A 105 10.19 -26.03 19.51
N ILE A 106 10.64 -25.68 20.72
CA ILE A 106 10.00 -26.09 21.98
C ILE A 106 8.91 -25.07 22.31
N LEU A 107 7.64 -25.49 22.22
CA LEU A 107 6.46 -24.67 22.54
C LEU A 107 5.92 -25.06 23.93
N GLY A 108 5.79 -24.08 24.84
CA GLY A 108 5.15 -24.26 26.15
C GLY A 108 3.63 -24.44 26.03
N ALA A 109 3.07 -25.35 26.83
CA ALA A 109 1.76 -25.99 26.66
C ALA A 109 0.49 -25.11 26.81
N SER A 110 0.61 -23.78 26.92
CA SER A 110 -0.55 -22.91 27.18
C SER A 110 -0.49 -21.57 26.45
N LEU A 111 -0.13 -21.59 25.16
CA LEU A 111 -0.15 -20.40 24.31
C LEU A 111 -1.24 -20.53 23.25
N SER A 112 -2.35 -19.81 23.43
CA SER A 112 -3.30 -19.53 22.36
C SER A 112 -2.77 -18.38 21.52
N ILE A 113 -2.06 -18.74 20.45
CA ILE A 113 -1.63 -17.80 19.42
C ILE A 113 -2.75 -17.73 18.39
N GLY A 114 -3.33 -16.55 18.16
CA GLY A 114 -4.31 -16.32 17.10
C GLY A 114 -3.71 -16.63 15.72
N GLN A 115 -4.51 -17.19 14.82
CA GLN A 115 -4.10 -17.39 13.43
C GLN A 115 -3.67 -16.04 12.81
N ASN A 116 -2.50 -16.00 12.15
CA ASN A 116 -1.88 -14.83 11.49
C ASN A 116 -1.10 -13.81 12.36
N VAL A 117 -0.38 -14.24 13.40
CA VAL A 117 0.61 -13.36 14.04
C VAL A 117 2.00 -13.58 13.44
N ALA A 118 2.56 -12.55 12.80
CA ALA A 118 3.95 -12.49 12.38
C ALA A 118 4.72 -11.55 13.32
N ILE A 119 5.68 -12.09 14.09
CA ILE A 119 6.57 -11.32 14.96
C ILE A 119 7.93 -11.20 14.26
N ALA A 120 8.31 -9.99 13.89
CA ALA A 120 9.59 -9.70 13.24
C ALA A 120 10.73 -9.56 14.26
N ALA A 121 11.98 -9.70 13.78
CA ALA A 121 13.18 -9.65 14.61
C ALA A 121 13.31 -8.32 15.37
N GLY A 122 13.40 -8.40 16.70
CA GLY A 122 13.60 -7.25 17.60
C GLY A 122 12.38 -6.82 18.43
N VAL A 123 11.25 -7.52 18.35
CA VAL A 123 10.08 -7.21 19.18
C VAL A 123 10.22 -7.88 20.55
N VAL A 124 10.31 -7.06 21.60
CA VAL A 124 10.08 -7.50 22.98
C VAL A 124 8.62 -7.20 23.30
N VAL A 125 7.82 -8.25 23.52
CA VAL A 125 6.49 -8.12 24.11
C VAL A 125 6.67 -8.26 25.62
N GLY A 126 6.51 -7.16 26.34
CA GLY A 126 6.47 -7.12 27.80
C GLY A 126 5.03 -7.09 28.31
N ASP A 127 4.83 -7.72 29.47
CA ASP A 127 3.60 -8.15 30.17
C ASP A 127 2.29 -7.38 29.88
#